data_AF-A0A1V8U667-F1
#
_entry.id   AF-A0A1V8U667-F1
#
_cell.length_a   1.000
_cell.length_b   1.000
_cell.length_c   1.000
_cell.angle_alpha   90.00
_cell.angle_beta   90.00
_cell.angle_gamma   90.00
#
_symmetry.space_group_name_H-M   'P 1'
#
loop_
_entity.id
_entity.type
_entity.pdbx_description
1 polymer ?
#
loop_
_entity_poly.entity_id
_entity_poly.type
_entity_poly.pdbx_seq_one_letter_code
_entity_poly.pdbx_strand_id
1 'polypeptide(L)'
;MWDTYLAETDGPSHFHLYVCAAFLVKWSDKLCKMDFQEIMMFLQALPTRNWTEGDVELLLSEAFIWQSLFEGTKAHVPVREGSGIMGM
;
A
#
# COMPACT_ATOMS: atom_id res chain seq x y z
N MET A 1 -6.30 4.87 13.57
CA MET A 1 -5.40 4.23 12.58
C MET A 1 -4.69 3.03 13.20
N TRP A 2 -3.88 3.19 14.26
CA TRP A 2 -3.24 2.05 14.94
C TRP A 2 -4.22 1.06 15.59
N ASP A 3 -5.43 1.50 15.98
CA ASP A 3 -6.47 0.57 16.46
C ASP A 3 -6.95 -0.41 15.38
N THR A 4 -6.98 0.00 14.10
CA THR A 4 -7.27 -0.88 12.96
C THR A 4 -6.11 -1.84 12.70
N TYR A 5 -4.87 -1.35 12.76
CA TYR A 5 -3.67 -2.19 12.65
C TYR A 5 -3.54 -3.23 13.77
N LEU A 6 -4.02 -2.92 14.97
CA LEU A 6 -4.03 -3.83 16.12
C LEU A 6 -5.17 -4.87 16.07
N ALA A 7 -6.23 -4.60 15.29
CA ALA A 7 -7.34 -5.52 15.10
C ALA A 7 -7.10 -6.57 13.99
N GLU A 8 -6.13 -6.35 13.11
CA GLU A 8 -5.82 -7.24 11.98
C GLU A 8 -4.89 -8.41 12.38
N THR A 9 -5.34 -9.65 12.17
CA THR A 9 -4.66 -10.88 12.64
C THR A 9 -3.44 -11.33 11.82
N ASP A 10 -3.23 -10.81 10.60
CA ASP A 10 -2.11 -11.20 9.70
C ASP A 10 -0.91 -10.23 9.74
N GLY A 11 -0.91 -9.32 10.71
CA GLY A 11 0.21 -8.42 10.97
C GLY A 11 0.18 -7.12 10.15
N PRO A 12 0.74 -6.02 10.71
CA PRO A 12 0.57 -4.67 10.19
C PRO A 12 1.16 -4.44 8.80
N SER A 13 2.05 -5.33 8.34
CA SER A 13 2.82 -5.15 7.11
C SER A 13 2.00 -5.21 5.82
N HIS A 14 0.94 -6.03 5.77
CA HIS A 14 0.18 -6.21 4.52
C HIS A 14 -0.76 -5.02 4.27
N PHE A 15 -1.48 -4.60 5.32
CA PHE A 15 -2.37 -3.44 5.24
C PHE A 15 -1.60 -2.12 5.04
N HIS A 16 -0.41 -1.96 5.64
CA HIS A 16 0.39 -0.75 5.47
C HIS A 16 0.81 -0.50 4.03
N LEU A 17 1.09 -1.57 3.27
CA LEU A 17 1.45 -1.43 1.86
C LEU A 17 0.31 -0.81 1.05
N TYR A 18 -0.92 -1.26 1.27
CA TYR A 18 -2.10 -0.71 0.59
C TYR A 18 -2.43 0.71 1.06
N VAL A 19 -2.26 1.01 2.34
CA VAL A 19 -2.39 2.38 2.85
C VAL A 19 -1.34 3.29 2.19
N CYS A 20 -0.07 2.88 2.12
CA CYS A 20 0.98 3.62 1.43
C CYS A 20 0.71 3.78 -0.07
N ALA A 21 0.17 2.75 -0.73
CA ALA A 21 -0.19 2.82 -2.15
C ALA A 21 -1.34 3.81 -2.39
N ALA A 22 -2.44 3.71 -1.62
CA ALA A 22 -3.55 4.66 -1.69
C ALA A 22 -3.08 6.09 -1.39
N PHE A 23 -2.16 6.22 -0.42
CA PHE A 23 -1.52 7.48 -0.07
C PHE A 23 -0.74 8.04 -1.26
N LEU A 24 0.18 7.29 -1.87
CA LEU A 24 0.94 7.75 -3.04
C LEU A 24 0.05 8.09 -4.24
N VAL A 25 -1.01 7.33 -4.48
CA VAL A 25 -2.00 7.60 -5.54
C VAL A 25 -2.68 8.96 -5.32
N LYS A 26 -3.04 9.30 -4.07
CA LYS A 26 -3.67 10.58 -3.71
C LYS A 26 -2.83 11.82 -4.10
N TRP A 27 -1.50 11.71 -4.13
CA TRP A 27 -0.61 12.79 -4.59
C TRP A 27 0.10 12.47 -5.91
N SER A 28 -0.30 11.43 -6.64
CA SER A 28 0.36 10.99 -7.88
C SER A 28 0.50 12.11 -8.90
N ASP A 29 -0.56 12.89 -9.14
CA ASP A 29 -0.53 14.05 -10.06
C ASP A 29 0.51 15.11 -9.70
N LYS A 30 0.82 15.24 -8.39
CA LYS A 30 1.81 16.18 -7.89
C LYS A 30 3.21 15.56 -7.91
N LEU A 31 3.33 14.31 -7.47
CA LEU A 31 4.58 13.54 -7.45
C LEU A 31 5.14 13.36 -8.86
N CYS A 32 4.30 13.09 -9.86
CA CYS A 32 4.73 12.94 -11.26
C CYS A 32 5.26 14.25 -11.89
N LYS A 33 5.00 15.41 -11.28
CA LYS A 33 5.48 16.72 -11.75
C LYS A 33 6.71 17.22 -10.98
N MET A 34 7.12 16.50 -9.93
CA MET A 34 8.24 16.84 -9.07
C MET A 34 9.51 16.12 -9.53
N ASP A 35 10.66 16.73 -9.28
CA ASP A 35 11.93 16.02 -9.40
C ASP A 35 12.17 15.09 -8.20
N PHE A 36 13.19 14.24 -8.28
CA PHE A 36 13.50 13.27 -7.23
C PHE A 36 13.72 13.93 -5.85
N GLN A 37 14.37 15.09 -5.82
CA GLN A 37 14.69 15.79 -4.58
C GLN A 37 13.43 16.39 -3.94
N GLU A 38 12.56 16.97 -4.77
CA GLU A 38 11.25 17.48 -4.37
C GLU A 38 10.33 16.36 -3.86
N ILE A 39 10.34 15.20 -4.51
CA ILE A 39 9.61 14.00 -4.04
C ILE A 39 10.10 13.61 -2.65
N MET A 40 11.42 13.50 -2.45
CA MET A 40 11.99 13.13 -1.15
C MET A 40 11.63 14.12 -0.05
N MET A 41 11.71 15.42 -0.33
CA MET A 41 11.30 16.46 0.62
C MET A 41 9.80 16.42 0.91
N PHE A 42 8.96 16.19 -0.11
CA PHE A 42 7.52 16.12 0.03
C PHE A 42 7.09 14.92 0.89
N LEU A 43 7.70 13.74 0.67
CA LEU A 43 7.42 12.53 1.45
C LEU A 43 7.85 12.68 2.92
N GLN A 44 8.88 13.47 3.20
CA GLN A 44 9.33 13.75 4.58
C GLN A 44 8.45 14.78 5.30
N ALA A 45 7.79 15.69 4.58
CA ALA A 45 7.00 16.78 5.14
C ALA A 45 5.60 16.85 4.51
N LEU A 46 4.86 15.76 4.65
CA LEU A 46 3.54 15.64 4.03
C LEU A 46 2.57 16.69 4.61
N PRO A 47 1.72 17.31 3.77
CA PRO A 47 0.73 18.30 4.19
C PRO A 47 -0.49 17.62 4.83
N THR A 48 -0.29 16.74 5.81
CA THR A 48 -1.34 16.06 6.59
C THR A 48 -1.84 16.89 7.77
N ARG A 49 -1.29 18.08 7.98
CA ARG A 49 -1.61 18.97 9.11
C ARG A 49 -3.10 19.36 9.22
N ASN A 50 -3.81 19.36 8.10
CA ASN A 50 -5.23 19.74 8.04
C ASN A 50 -6.16 18.53 7.88
N TRP A 51 -5.64 17.32 8.01
CA TRP A 51 -6.45 16.12 7.88
C TRP A 51 -7.41 15.99 9.07
N THR A 52 -8.67 15.80 8.74
CA THR A 52 -9.72 15.45 9.70
C THR A 52 -9.79 13.94 9.85
N GLU A 53 -10.47 13.45 10.89
CA GLU A 53 -10.70 12.01 11.06
C GLU A 53 -11.39 11.39 9.83
N GLY A 54 -12.30 12.12 9.19
CA GLY A 54 -12.95 11.68 7.95
C GLY A 54 -11.99 11.51 6.77
N ASP A 55 -10.92 12.31 6.67
CA ASP A 55 -9.90 12.14 5.62
C ASP A 55 -9.07 10.87 5.83
N VAL A 56 -8.84 10.51 7.10
CA VAL A 56 -8.15 9.28 7.49
C VAL A 56 -9.04 8.08 7.24
N GLU A 57 -10.32 8.15 7.61
CA GLU A 57 -11.29 7.08 7.35
C GLU A 57 -11.48 6.82 5.86
N LEU A 58 -11.56 7.87 5.04
CA LEU A 58 -11.66 7.73 3.59
C LEU A 58 -10.43 7.03 3.00
N LEU A 59 -9.22 7.43 3.44
CA LEU A 59 -7.98 6.77 3.00
C LEU A 59 -7.95 5.28 3.39
N LEU A 60 -8.37 4.96 4.61
CA LEU A 60 -8.44 3.57 5.09
C LEU A 60 -9.48 2.76 4.30
N SER A 61 -10.62 3.38 3.98
CA SER A 61 -11.68 2.76 3.16
C SER A 61 -11.19 2.45 1.75
N GLU A 62 -10.47 3.40 1.13
CA GLU A 62 -9.80 3.16 -0.14
C GLU A 62 -8.79 2.01 0.01
N ALA A 63 -7.85 2.08 0.94
CA ALA A 63 -6.86 1.02 1.15
C ALA A 63 -7.50 -0.38 1.32
N PHE A 64 -8.64 -0.46 2.02
CA PHE A 64 -9.41 -1.69 2.16
C PHE A 64 -10.02 -2.20 0.84
N ILE A 65 -10.53 -1.30 -0.02
CA ILE A 65 -11.00 -1.65 -1.37
C ILE A 65 -9.84 -2.18 -2.22
N TRP A 66 -8.68 -1.53 -2.16
CA TRP A 66 -7.48 -1.97 -2.87
C TRP A 66 -7.01 -3.34 -2.36
N GLN A 67 -6.98 -3.55 -1.04
CA GLN A 67 -6.68 -4.85 -0.45
C GLN A 67 -7.67 -5.92 -0.95
N SER A 68 -8.98 -5.64 -0.93
CA SER A 68 -10.01 -6.60 -1.37
C SER A 68 -9.90 -6.93 -2.88
N LEU A 69 -9.58 -5.93 -3.71
CA LEU A 69 -9.35 -6.10 -5.15
C LEU A 69 -8.12 -6.98 -5.43
N PHE A 70 -7.03 -6.74 -4.70
CA PHE A 70 -5.74 -7.40 -4.92
C PHE A 70 -5.54 -8.71 -4.15
N GLU A 71 -6.22 -8.93 -3.03
CA GLU A 71 -6.28 -10.25 -2.36
C GLU A 71 -7.07 -11.27 -3.19
N GLY A 72 -8.10 -10.82 -3.92
CA GLY A 72 -8.85 -11.64 -4.87
C GLY A 72 -8.12 -11.88 -6.20
N THR A 73 -7.27 -10.93 -6.62
CA THR A 73 -6.32 -11.13 -7.72
C THR A 73 -5.01 -11.69 -7.19
N LYS A 74 -5.06 -12.92 -6.68
CA LYS A 74 -3.95 -13.83 -6.91
C LYS A 74 -3.83 -13.98 -8.43
N ALA A 75 -3.13 -13.06 -9.07
CA ALA A 75 -2.39 -13.35 -10.28
C ALA A 75 -1.60 -14.59 -9.93
N HIS A 76 -2.13 -15.73 -10.36
CA HIS A 76 -1.56 -17.05 -10.25
C HIS A 76 -0.23 -16.96 -10.99
N VAL A 77 0.82 -16.49 -10.31
CA VAL A 77 2.19 -16.79 -10.70
C VAL A 77 2.21 -18.31 -10.62
N PRO A 78 2.24 -19.03 -11.75
CA PRO A 78 2.44 -20.45 -11.67
C PRO A 78 3.82 -20.59 -11.05
N VAL A 79 3.87 -21.17 -9.86
CA VAL A 79 5.11 -21.76 -9.36
C VAL A 79 5.57 -22.67 -10.49
N ARG A 80 6.61 -22.27 -11.23
CA ARG A 80 7.28 -23.20 -12.12
C ARG A 80 7.96 -24.19 -11.19
N GLU A 81 7.35 -25.35 -11.00
CA GLU A 81 8.06 -26.57 -10.63
C GLU A 81 9.12 -26.80 -11.71
N GLY A 82 10.29 -26.23 -11.47
CA GLY A 82 11.51 -26.51 -12.21
C GLY A 82 11.98 -27.90 -11.82
N SER A 83 11.60 -28.86 -12.65
CA SER A 83 12.29 -30.12 -12.92
C SER A 83 13.78 -30.12 -12.53
N GLY A 84 14.19 -31.15 -11.78
CA GLY A 84 15.55 -31.66 -11.82
C GLY A 84 16.16 -32.06 -10.48
N ILE A 85 15.90 -33.29 -10.02
CA ILE A 85 16.98 -34.20 -9.59
C ILE A 85 16.62 -35.64 -9.96
N MET A 86 17.22 -36.08 -11.06
CA MET A 86 17.49 -37.48 -11.39
C MET A 86 18.74 -37.90 -10.62
N GLY A 87 18.70 -39.06 -9.95
CA GLY A 87 19.89 -39.81 -9.54
C GLY A 87 20.15 -39.86 -8.04
N MET A 88 19.62 -40.89 -7.38
CA MET A 88 20.38 -42.03 -6.84
C MET A 88 19.42 -43.12 -6.38
#